data_AF-A0A4U1BBX3-F1
#
_entry.id   AF-A0A4U1BBX3-F1
#
_cell.length_a   1.000
_cell.length_b   1.000
_cell.length_c   1.000
_cell.angle_alpha   90.00
_cell.angle_beta   90.00
_cell.angle_gamma   90.00
#
_symmetry.space_group_name_H-M   'P 1'
#
loop_
_entity.id
_entity.type
_entity.pdbx_description
1 polymer ?
#
loop_
_entity_poly.entity_id
_entity_poly.type
_entity_poly.pdbx_seq_one_letter_code
_entity_poly.pdbx_strand_id
1 'polypeptide(L)'
;MKRILTTAFLITSLPVMAQPQPVTPVGTWCQSNDYGVSCFQYLTYQADGTLLTQGQYTEMGMGFEGDATWSQQGNQACISETRIDTYKLGSGTWVGEAYIPARCDTVLTIDADHFRYRKPNGELEQLFRVDPDAPKQLELTAGGH
;
A
#
# COMPACT_ATOMS: atom_id res chain seq x y z
N MET A 1 71.46 12.03 10.27
CA MET A 1 70.23 12.81 10.57
C MET A 1 69.09 12.27 9.71
N LYS A 2 68.20 11.44 10.28
CA LYS A 2 67.05 10.85 9.56
C LYS A 2 65.89 11.85 9.55
N ARG A 3 65.49 12.33 8.37
CA ARG A 3 64.30 13.16 8.18
C ARG A 3 63.10 12.23 7.94
N ILE A 4 62.17 12.20 8.89
CA ILE A 4 60.88 11.53 8.75
C ILE A 4 59.96 12.53 8.05
N LEU A 5 59.60 12.27 6.78
CA LEU A 5 58.54 13.00 6.09
C LEU A 5 57.19 12.48 6.61
N THR A 6 56.51 13.31 7.39
CA THR A 6 55.14 13.07 7.83
C THR A 6 54.20 13.46 6.70
N THR A 7 53.71 12.48 5.95
CA THR A 7 52.69 12.71 4.91
C THR A 7 51.36 13.00 5.59
N ALA A 8 50.90 14.25 5.52
CA ALA A 8 49.59 14.65 5.99
C ALA A 8 48.51 14.10 5.03
N PHE A 9 47.80 13.06 5.46
CA PHE A 9 46.57 12.60 4.80
C PHE A 9 45.46 13.63 5.07
N LEU A 10 45.21 14.49 4.09
CA LEU A 10 44.01 15.33 4.05
C LEU A 10 42.80 14.43 3.80
N ILE A 11 42.10 14.07 4.88
CA ILE A 11 40.81 13.38 4.81
C ILE A 11 39.78 14.42 4.34
N THR A 12 39.60 14.52 3.03
CA THR A 12 38.47 15.24 2.45
C THR A 12 37.20 14.46 2.75
N SER A 13 36.45 14.90 3.76
CA SER A 13 35.09 14.43 4.05
C SER A 13 34.17 14.83 2.90
N LEU A 14 34.08 13.97 1.87
CA LEU A 14 33.07 14.09 0.83
C LEU A 14 31.70 13.98 1.51
N PRO A 15 30.78 14.94 1.29
CA PRO A 15 29.44 14.85 1.82
C PRO A 15 28.79 13.60 1.23
N VAL A 16 28.53 12.61 2.09
CA VAL A 16 27.68 11.46 1.74
C VAL A 16 26.30 12.03 1.48
N MET A 17 25.97 12.22 0.20
CA MET A 17 24.60 12.52 -0.22
C MET A 17 23.79 11.27 0.13
N ALA A 18 23.14 11.30 1.29
CA ALA A 18 22.18 10.27 1.67
C ALA A 18 21.14 10.20 0.55
N GLN A 19 21.16 9.10 -0.21
CA GLN A 19 20.10 8.85 -1.17
C GLN A 19 18.80 8.76 -0.36
N PRO A 20 17.75 9.54 -0.70
CA PRO A 20 16.47 9.42 -0.02
C PRO A 20 16.05 7.96 -0.10
N GLN A 21 15.79 7.34 1.05
CA GLN A 21 15.32 5.97 1.04
C GLN A 21 14.01 5.93 0.23
N PRO A 22 13.82 4.93 -0.64
CA PRO A 22 12.58 4.79 -1.37
C PRO A 22 11.45 4.69 -0.35
N VAL A 23 10.49 5.62 -0.43
CA VAL A 23 9.34 5.58 0.46
C VAL A 23 8.53 4.33 0.12
N THR A 24 8.24 3.55 1.16
CA THR A 24 7.61 2.24 1.06
C THR A 24 6.12 2.34 1.41
N PRO A 25 5.23 1.61 0.70
CA PRO A 25 3.81 1.59 1.01
C PRO A 25 3.48 0.71 2.22
N VAL A 26 4.46 0.12 2.92
CA VAL A 26 4.19 -0.76 4.07
C VAL A 26 3.28 -0.08 5.10
N GLY A 27 2.21 -0.79 5.47
CA GLY A 27 1.14 -0.32 6.36
C GLY A 27 -0.26 -0.52 5.77
N THR A 28 -1.27 -0.08 6.52
CA THR A 28 -2.67 -0.08 6.06
C THR A 28 -3.05 1.28 5.49
N TRP A 29 -3.69 1.25 4.34
CA TRP A 29 -4.24 2.39 3.63
C TRP A 29 -5.70 2.14 3.31
N CYS A 30 -6.48 3.19 3.11
CA CYS A 30 -7.87 3.07 2.72
C CYS A 30 -8.25 3.96 1.54
N GLN A 31 -9.20 3.50 0.74
CA GLN A 31 -9.92 4.33 -0.21
C GLN A 31 -11.13 4.96 0.45
N SER A 32 -11.34 6.24 0.18
CA SER A 32 -12.34 7.07 0.81
C SER A 32 -12.85 8.14 -0.17
N ASN A 33 -14.14 8.47 -0.06
CA ASN A 33 -14.78 9.55 -0.82
C ASN A 33 -14.91 10.84 0.01
N ASP A 34 -14.56 10.80 1.29
CA ASP A 34 -14.72 11.89 2.27
C ASP A 34 -13.41 12.19 3.01
N TYR A 35 -12.29 12.06 2.31
CA TYR A 35 -10.94 12.43 2.78
C TYR A 35 -10.45 11.64 4.00
N GLY A 36 -10.81 10.35 4.07
CA GLY A 36 -10.37 9.43 5.12
C GLY A 36 -11.28 9.39 6.35
N VAL A 37 -12.41 10.11 6.33
CA VAL A 37 -13.40 10.05 7.43
C VAL A 37 -14.09 8.68 7.47
N SER A 38 -14.49 8.17 6.30
CA SER A 38 -14.98 6.81 6.10
C SER A 38 -14.20 6.12 4.99
N CYS A 39 -14.04 4.81 5.13
CA CYS A 39 -13.28 4.00 4.20
C CYS A 39 -14.18 2.89 3.65
N PHE A 40 -14.19 2.70 2.33
CA PHE A 40 -14.94 1.61 1.69
C PHE A 40 -14.04 0.46 1.21
N GLN A 41 -12.72 0.67 1.17
CA GLN A 41 -11.74 -0.37 0.88
C GLN A 41 -10.47 -0.11 1.69
N TYR A 42 -9.84 -1.18 2.15
CA TYR A 42 -8.56 -1.18 2.84
C TYR A 42 -7.54 -2.05 2.10
N LEU A 43 -6.30 -1.58 2.06
CA LEU A 43 -5.14 -2.25 1.48
C LEU A 43 -4.04 -2.28 2.54
N THR A 44 -3.57 -3.47 2.92
CA THR A 44 -2.49 -3.63 3.89
C THR A 44 -1.27 -4.24 3.22
N TYR A 45 -0.27 -3.39 2.95
CA TYR A 45 1.01 -3.79 2.39
C TYR A 45 1.92 -4.27 3.52
N GLN A 46 2.28 -5.54 3.51
CA GLN A 46 3.18 -6.13 4.49
C GLN A 46 4.63 -6.10 3.98
N ALA A 47 5.59 -6.04 4.90
CA ALA A 47 7.02 -5.95 4.55
C ALA A 47 7.58 -7.19 3.84
N ASP A 48 6.88 -8.32 3.93
CA ASP A 48 7.24 -9.59 3.28
C ASP A 48 6.77 -9.70 1.82
N GLY A 49 6.10 -8.67 1.29
CA GLY A 49 5.52 -8.67 -0.05
C GLY A 49 4.08 -9.19 -0.11
N THR A 50 3.44 -9.48 1.02
CA THR A 50 2.01 -9.81 1.08
C THR A 50 1.16 -8.54 1.04
N LEU A 51 0.08 -8.53 0.27
CA LEU A 51 -0.94 -7.47 0.25
C LEU A 51 -2.29 -8.07 0.62
N LEU A 52 -2.88 -7.58 1.72
CA LEU A 52 -4.24 -7.95 2.11
C LEU A 52 -5.21 -6.85 1.66
N THR A 53 -6.32 -7.25 1.06
CA THR A 53 -7.37 -6.34 0.61
C THR A 53 -8.69 -6.73 1.23
N GLN A 54 -9.48 -5.73 1.59
CA GLN A 54 -10.84 -5.93 2.10
C GLN A 54 -11.65 -4.69 1.78
N GLY A 55 -12.94 -4.83 1.51
CA GLY A 55 -13.77 -3.69 1.22
C GLY A 55 -15.20 -4.05 0.83
N GLN A 56 -15.93 -3.04 0.38
CA GLN A 56 -17.31 -3.18 0.00
C GLN A 56 -17.68 -2.29 -1.19
N TYR A 57 -18.53 -2.84 -2.04
CA TYR A 57 -19.25 -2.15 -3.09
C TYR A 57 -20.72 -2.06 -2.68
N THR A 58 -21.04 -1.04 -1.89
CA THR A 58 -22.38 -0.84 -1.30
C THR A 58 -23.48 -0.75 -2.37
N GLU A 59 -23.20 -0.10 -3.50
CA GLU A 59 -24.13 -0.01 -4.64
C GLU A 59 -24.52 -1.38 -5.21
N MET A 60 -23.63 -2.36 -5.11
CA MET A 60 -23.85 -3.74 -5.56
C MET A 60 -24.32 -4.67 -4.42
N GLY A 61 -24.36 -4.19 -3.18
CA GLY A 61 -24.65 -5.02 -2.01
C GLY A 61 -23.60 -6.13 -1.79
N MET A 62 -22.34 -5.87 -2.16
CA MET A 62 -21.27 -6.87 -2.16
C MET A 62 -20.07 -6.42 -1.33
N GLY A 63 -19.51 -7.33 -0.53
CA GLY A 63 -18.21 -7.16 0.12
C GLY A 63 -17.19 -8.09 -0.48
N PHE A 64 -15.92 -7.82 -0.20
CA PHE A 64 -14.81 -8.66 -0.66
C PHE A 64 -13.67 -8.68 0.36
N GLU A 65 -12.93 -9.78 0.30
CA GLU A 65 -11.64 -9.99 0.98
C GLU A 65 -10.71 -10.67 -0.01
N GLY A 66 -9.42 -10.33 0.02
CA GLY A 66 -8.49 -10.91 -0.93
C GLY A 66 -7.04 -10.84 -0.49
N ASP A 67 -6.29 -11.82 -0.96
CA ASP A 67 -4.86 -11.95 -0.81
C ASP A 67 -4.19 -11.61 -2.14
N ALA A 68 -3.08 -10.89 -2.07
CA ALA A 68 -2.26 -10.54 -3.21
C ALA A 68 -0.78 -10.54 -2.82
N THR A 69 0.07 -10.53 -3.83
CA THR A 69 1.49 -10.19 -3.67
C THR A 69 1.73 -8.78 -4.17
N TRP A 70 2.70 -8.10 -3.57
CA TRP A 70 3.17 -6.80 -4.03
C TRP A 70 4.69 -6.72 -4.05
N SER A 71 5.20 -5.87 -4.93
CA SER A 71 6.62 -5.50 -4.99
C SER A 71 6.77 -4.06 -5.46
N GLN A 72 7.92 -3.45 -5.20
CA GLN A 72 8.22 -2.11 -5.66
C GLN A 72 9.59 -2.05 -6.35
N GLN A 73 9.61 -1.50 -7.56
CA GLN A 73 10.82 -1.24 -8.32
C GLN A 73 10.85 0.24 -8.74
N GLY A 74 11.71 1.03 -8.11
CA GLY A 74 11.74 2.48 -8.31
C GLY A 74 10.40 3.11 -7.90
N ASN A 75 9.74 3.77 -8.84
CA ASN A 75 8.43 4.39 -8.65
C ASN A 75 7.27 3.51 -9.16
N GLN A 76 7.48 2.21 -9.40
CA GLN A 76 6.40 1.30 -9.75
C GLN A 76 6.10 0.36 -8.58
N ALA A 77 4.83 0.31 -8.17
CA ALA A 77 4.31 -0.68 -7.23
C ALA A 77 3.47 -1.69 -8.02
N CYS A 78 3.93 -2.94 -8.08
CA CYS A 78 3.26 -4.00 -8.82
C CYS A 78 2.48 -4.89 -7.86
N ILE A 79 1.25 -5.21 -8.23
CA ILE A 79 0.31 -6.02 -7.46
C ILE A 79 -0.12 -7.19 -8.34
N SER A 80 -0.16 -8.38 -7.74
CA SER A 80 -0.74 -9.58 -8.35
C SER A 80 -1.64 -10.26 -7.33
N GLU A 81 -2.94 -10.16 -7.55
CA GLU A 81 -3.97 -10.83 -6.75
C GLU A 81 -3.82 -12.35 -6.86
N THR A 82 -3.85 -13.03 -5.73
CA THR A 82 -3.82 -14.50 -5.64
C THR A 82 -5.20 -15.08 -5.38
N ARG A 83 -6.07 -14.32 -4.69
CA ARG A 83 -7.45 -14.71 -4.38
C ARG A 83 -8.28 -13.49 -4.03
N ILE A 84 -9.53 -13.42 -4.49
CA ILE A 84 -10.53 -12.46 -4.01
C ILE A 84 -11.85 -13.18 -3.79
N ASP A 85 -12.25 -13.37 -2.55
CA ASP A 85 -13.60 -13.83 -2.22
C ASP A 85 -14.57 -12.66 -2.22
N THR A 86 -15.78 -12.90 -2.73
CA THR A 86 -16.87 -11.94 -2.71
C THR A 86 -18.07 -12.51 -1.95
N TYR A 87 -18.78 -11.65 -1.22
CA TYR A 87 -19.91 -12.03 -0.38
C TYR A 87 -21.03 -10.98 -0.44
N LYS A 88 -22.26 -11.38 -0.12
CA LYS A 88 -23.39 -10.44 0.01
C LYS A 88 -23.31 -9.64 1.32
N LEU A 89 -23.37 -8.32 1.23
CA LEU A 89 -23.48 -7.44 2.40
C LEU A 89 -24.82 -7.69 3.10
N GLY A 90 -24.77 -7.95 4.40
CA GLY A 90 -25.94 -8.24 5.22
C GLY A 90 -26.14 -9.72 5.54
N SER A 91 -25.89 -10.64 4.61
CA SER A 91 -25.95 -12.08 4.89
C SER A 91 -24.59 -12.74 5.06
N GLY A 92 -23.50 -12.12 4.60
CA GLY A 92 -22.16 -12.72 4.58
C GLY A 92 -22.05 -13.95 3.67
N THR A 93 -23.08 -14.24 2.86
CA THR A 93 -23.09 -15.43 2.01
C THR A 93 -22.05 -15.27 0.91
N TRP A 94 -21.09 -16.20 0.84
CA TRP A 94 -20.12 -16.28 -0.24
C TRP A 94 -20.82 -16.40 -1.59
N VAL A 95 -20.41 -15.59 -2.55
CA VAL A 95 -20.98 -15.53 -3.90
C VAL A 95 -20.05 -16.19 -4.90
N GLY A 96 -18.75 -16.00 -4.73
CA GLY A 96 -17.77 -16.49 -5.70
C GLY A 96 -16.42 -15.83 -5.52
N GLU A 97 -15.48 -16.26 -6.37
CA GLU A 97 -14.17 -15.64 -6.51
C GLU A 97 -14.18 -14.63 -7.66
N ALA A 98 -13.54 -13.48 -7.45
CA ALA A 98 -13.32 -12.47 -8.49
C ALA A 98 -11.87 -12.52 -9.00
N TYR A 99 -11.68 -12.19 -10.28
CA TYR A 99 -10.36 -12.09 -10.89
C TYR A 99 -10.02 -10.63 -11.20
N ILE A 100 -8.87 -10.18 -10.71
CA ILE A 100 -8.26 -8.90 -11.08
C ILE A 100 -6.91 -9.21 -11.74
N PRO A 101 -6.66 -8.75 -12.98
CA PRO A 101 -5.35 -8.91 -13.61
C PRO A 101 -4.24 -8.20 -12.82
N ALA A 102 -3.08 -8.84 -12.77
CA ALA A 102 -1.87 -8.22 -12.24
C ALA A 102 -1.60 -6.87 -12.92
N ARG A 103 -1.14 -5.89 -12.14
CA ARG A 103 -0.92 -4.51 -12.60
C ARG A 103 0.28 -3.89 -11.92
N CYS A 104 0.82 -2.84 -12.52
CA CYS A 104 1.83 -1.98 -11.91
C CYS A 104 1.37 -0.53 -11.93
N ASP A 105 1.24 0.05 -10.75
CA ASP A 105 0.86 1.44 -10.53
C ASP A 105 2.12 2.31 -10.44
N THR A 106 2.07 3.51 -11.02
CA THR A 106 3.15 4.49 -10.87
C THR A 106 2.94 5.28 -9.58
N VAL A 107 3.77 5.01 -8.58
CA VAL A 107 3.84 5.75 -7.32
C VAL A 107 4.29 7.18 -7.61
N LEU A 108 3.45 8.14 -7.24
CA LEU A 108 3.74 9.56 -7.39
C LEU A 108 4.34 10.13 -6.11
N THR A 109 3.66 9.90 -4.99
CA THR A 109 4.11 10.30 -3.66
C THR A 109 3.59 9.32 -2.61
N ILE A 110 4.41 9.07 -1.60
CA ILE A 110 3.98 8.44 -0.35
C ILE A 110 4.48 9.37 0.76
N ASP A 111 3.58 9.83 1.61
CA ASP A 111 3.89 10.60 2.81
C ASP A 111 3.23 9.95 4.04
N ALA A 112 3.22 10.65 5.17
CA ALA A 112 2.69 10.11 6.42
C ALA A 112 1.19 9.78 6.34
N ASP A 113 0.45 10.53 5.52
CA ASP A 113 -1.01 10.51 5.50
C ASP A 113 -1.55 10.01 4.15
N HIS A 114 -0.79 10.11 3.07
CA HIS A 114 -1.26 9.85 1.71
C HIS A 114 -0.34 8.93 0.91
N PHE A 115 -0.97 8.02 0.15
CA PHE A 115 -0.34 7.27 -0.92
C PHE A 115 -1.04 7.63 -2.24
N ARG A 116 -0.35 8.40 -3.09
CA ARG A 116 -0.84 8.83 -4.40
C ARG A 116 -0.16 8.06 -5.51
N TYR A 117 -0.94 7.53 -6.44
CA TYR A 117 -0.44 6.75 -7.55
C TYR A 117 -1.25 6.99 -8.82
N ARG A 118 -0.68 6.57 -9.96
CA ARG A 118 -1.34 6.55 -11.26
C ARG A 118 -1.48 5.11 -11.73
N LYS A 119 -2.70 4.69 -12.02
CA LYS A 119 -3.02 3.39 -12.59
C LYS A 119 -2.50 3.24 -14.04
N PRO A 120 -2.40 2.02 -14.58
CA PRO A 120 -1.99 1.80 -15.98
C PRO A 120 -2.88 2.51 -17.02
N ASN A 121 -4.15 2.74 -16.70
CA ASN A 121 -5.10 3.46 -17.57
C ASN A 121 -4.94 4.99 -17.51
N GLY A 122 -4.03 5.51 -16.67
CA GLY A 122 -3.78 6.94 -16.49
C GLY A 122 -4.59 7.62 -15.38
N GLU A 123 -5.55 6.92 -14.76
CA GLU A 123 -6.32 7.44 -13.63
C GLU A 123 -5.42 7.72 -12.43
N LEU A 124 -5.69 8.83 -11.74
CA LEU A 124 -5.02 9.20 -10.50
C LEU A 124 -5.84 8.72 -9.32
N GLU A 125 -5.16 8.10 -8.37
CA GLU A 125 -5.75 7.57 -7.15
C GLU A 125 -5.00 8.09 -5.93
N GLN A 126 -5.71 8.14 -4.81
CA GLN A 126 -5.16 8.50 -3.52
C GLN A 126 -5.75 7.61 -2.43
N LEU A 127 -4.87 7.01 -1.63
CA LEU A 127 -5.23 6.31 -0.41
C LEU A 127 -4.86 7.15 0.80
N PHE A 128 -5.63 7.00 1.87
CA PHE A 128 -5.41 7.63 3.16
C PHE A 128 -4.80 6.62 4.12
N ARG A 129 -3.80 7.05 4.89
CA ARG A 129 -3.15 6.21 5.89
C ARG A 129 -4.17 5.87 6.98
N VAL A 130 -4.22 4.61 7.37
CA VAL A 130 -5.01 4.17 8.52
C VAL A 130 -4.08 4.04 9.71
N ASP A 131 -4.40 4.73 10.79
CA ASP A 131 -3.70 4.57 12.05
C ASP A 131 -3.81 3.11 12.51
N PRO A 132 -2.69 2.41 12.78
CA PRO A 132 -2.74 1.02 13.25
C PRO A 132 -3.54 0.84 14.54
N ASP A 133 -3.66 1.88 15.36
CA ASP A 133 -4.40 1.86 16.62
C ASP A 133 -5.87 2.31 16.46
N ALA A 134 -6.24 2.86 15.30
CA ALA A 134 -7.62 3.19 15.03
C ALA A 134 -8.45 1.91 14.86
N PRO A 135 -9.63 1.81 15.50
CA PRO A 135 -10.54 0.71 15.21
C PRO A 135 -10.88 0.76 13.72
N LYS A 136 -10.54 -0.31 13.00
CA LYS A 136 -10.92 -0.47 11.59
C LYS A 136 -12.44 -0.55 11.55
N GLN A 137 -13.11 0.58 11.33
CA GLN A 137 -14.52 0.63 11.02
C GLN A 137 -14.70 0.17 9.57
N LEU A 138 -14.47 -1.12 9.32
CA LEU A 138 -15.28 -1.72 8.28
C LEU A 138 -16.67 -1.83 8.89
N GLU A 139 -17.66 -1.31 8.19
CA GLU A 139 -19.02 -1.82 8.33
C GLU A 139 -19.04 -3.26 7.77
N LEU A 140 -18.29 -4.16 8.40
CA LEU A 140 -18.39 -5.60 8.20
C LEU A 140 -19.75 -5.99 8.75
N THR A 141 -20.78 -5.85 7.94
CA THR A 141 -21.99 -6.66 8.06
C THR A 141 -21.68 -8.07 7.53
N ALA A 142 -20.64 -8.70 8.09
CA ALA A 142 -20.38 -10.11 7.89
C ALA A 142 -21.13 -10.87 8.98
N GLY A 143 -22.13 -11.66 8.54
CA GLY A 143 -22.70 -12.70 9.39
C GLY A 143 -21.58 -13.55 9.97
N GLY A 144 -21.41 -13.45 11.28
CA GLY A 144 -20.50 -14.31 12.02
C GLY A 144 -21.03 -15.74 12.00
N HIS A 145 -20.18 -16.63 11.49
CA HIS A 145 -20.20 -18.10 11.61
C HIS A 145 -21.32 -18.88 10.91
#